data_AF-A0AAW0KSK0-F1
#
_entry.id   AF-A0AAW0KSK0-F1
#
_cell.length_a   1.000
_cell.length_b   1.000
_cell.length_c   1.000
_cell.angle_alpha   90.00
_cell.angle_beta   90.00
_cell.angle_gamma   90.00
#
_symmetry.space_group_name_H-M   'P 1'
#
loop_
_entity.id
_entity.type
_entity.pdbx_description
1 polymer ?
#
loop_
_entity_poly.entity_id
_entity_poly.type
_entity_poly.pdbx_seq_one_letter_code
_entity_poly.pdbx_strand_id
1 'polypeptide(L)'
;MPESSNEIQSATASMNNEDQNTQKEAHIPGSCHSTSCPGNVNSVCPSELAVKGPDGSVIACKSACLALNQPQYCCTGAFGTPATCPPTNYSMIFKKQCPQAYSYAYDDKTSTFTCPTGANYLITFCP
;
A
#
# COMPACT_ATOMS: atom_id res chain seq x y z
N MET A 1 31.42 -31.95 -18.32
CA MET A 1 30.26 -32.84 -18.09
C MET A 1 29.02 -32.01 -18.38
N PRO A 2 28.50 -32.06 -19.62
CA PRO A 2 27.22 -31.47 -20.01
C PRO A 2 26.09 -32.53 -19.90
N GLU A 3 24.88 -32.15 -20.33
CA GLU A 3 23.58 -32.83 -20.25
C GLU A 3 22.77 -32.39 -19.01
N SER A 4 21.53 -31.90 -19.14
CA SER A 4 20.50 -32.32 -20.09
C SER A 4 19.64 -31.15 -20.58
N SER A 5 19.39 -31.18 -21.89
CA SER A 5 18.26 -30.56 -22.56
C SER A 5 16.94 -31.00 -21.91
N ASN A 6 15.95 -30.10 -21.86
CA ASN A 6 14.60 -30.50 -22.21
C ASN A 6 13.86 -29.31 -22.84
N GLU A 7 13.35 -29.55 -24.03
CA GLU A 7 12.72 -28.59 -24.91
C GLU A 7 11.22 -28.93 -24.98
N ILE A 8 10.40 -27.91 -25.25
CA ILE A 8 9.03 -27.97 -25.80
C ILE A 8 7.89 -28.39 -24.84
N GLN A 9 7.05 -27.42 -24.48
CA GLN A 9 5.69 -27.44 -25.04
C GLN A 9 5.03 -26.06 -25.07
N SER A 10 4.74 -25.62 -26.30
CA SER A 10 3.68 -24.67 -26.61
C SER A 10 2.39 -25.08 -25.91
N ALA A 11 1.84 -24.18 -25.10
CA ALA A 11 0.46 -24.24 -24.68
C ALA A 11 -0.26 -23.01 -25.26
N THR A 12 -0.84 -23.19 -26.44
CA THR A 12 -2.03 -22.45 -26.86
C THR A 12 -3.18 -22.83 -25.93
N ALA A 13 -3.63 -21.90 -25.09
CA ALA A 13 -4.94 -21.93 -24.43
C ALA A 13 -5.57 -20.56 -24.68
N SER A 14 -6.33 -20.40 -25.77
CA SER A 14 -7.79 -20.52 -25.79
C SER A 14 -8.44 -19.70 -24.68
N MET A 15 -8.94 -18.54 -25.07
CA MET A 15 -9.74 -17.63 -24.26
C MET A 15 -11.01 -18.34 -23.79
N ASN A 16 -11.20 -18.47 -22.48
CA ASN A 16 -12.51 -18.68 -21.87
C ASN A 16 -12.79 -17.50 -20.92
N ASN A 17 -13.92 -16.87 -21.18
CA ASN A 17 -14.42 -15.64 -20.60
C ASN A 17 -15.29 -16.00 -19.39
N GLU A 18 -14.74 -16.10 -18.17
CA GLU A 18 -15.59 -16.28 -16.97
C GLU A 18 -15.00 -16.00 -15.56
N ASP A 19 -13.77 -15.47 -15.39
CA ASP A 19 -13.25 -15.14 -14.04
C ASP A 19 -13.00 -13.63 -13.83
N GLN A 20 -14.08 -12.88 -13.58
CA GLN A 20 -14.01 -11.48 -13.11
C GLN A 20 -13.61 -11.35 -11.61
N ASN A 21 -12.88 -12.30 -11.02
CA ASN A 21 -12.53 -12.22 -9.60
C ASN A 21 -11.09 -12.67 -9.28
N THR A 22 -10.10 -12.08 -9.94
CA THR A 22 -8.69 -12.33 -9.61
C THR A 22 -7.86 -11.06 -9.74
N GLN A 23 -8.09 -10.07 -8.88
CA GLN A 23 -7.07 -9.04 -8.59
C GLN A 23 -6.13 -9.52 -7.48
N LYS A 24 -5.45 -10.63 -7.75
CA LYS A 24 -4.20 -10.95 -7.07
C LYS A 24 -3.13 -10.82 -8.13
N GLU A 25 -2.66 -9.59 -8.35
CA GLU A 25 -1.49 -9.35 -9.19
C GLU A 25 -0.38 -10.29 -8.71
N ALA A 26 -0.02 -11.23 -9.58
CA ALA A 26 1.12 -12.07 -9.34
C ALA A 26 2.34 -11.14 -9.25
N HIS A 27 3.12 -11.28 -8.18
CA HIS A 27 4.44 -10.67 -8.11
C HIS A 27 5.28 -11.27 -9.25
N ILE A 28 5.46 -10.53 -10.33
CA ILE A 28 6.37 -10.93 -11.41
C ILE A 28 7.75 -10.39 -11.03
N PRO A 29 8.74 -11.26 -10.74
CA PRO A 29 10.08 -10.81 -10.39
C PRO A 29 10.66 -9.95 -11.53
N GLY A 30 10.89 -8.66 -11.25
CA GLY A 30 11.43 -7.70 -12.22
C GLY A 30 10.42 -6.76 -12.88
N SER A 31 9.10 -6.88 -12.62
CA SER A 31 8.13 -5.88 -13.06
C SER A 31 7.97 -4.72 -12.06
N CYS A 32 7.86 -3.50 -12.59
CA CYS A 32 7.52 -2.31 -11.82
C CYS A 32 6.01 -2.23 -11.58
N HIS A 33 5.57 -2.50 -10.34
CA HIS A 33 4.18 -2.30 -9.96
C HIS A 33 3.94 -0.84 -9.54
N SER A 34 2.80 -0.29 -9.95
CA SER A 34 2.35 1.02 -9.48
C SER A 34 1.81 0.94 -8.06
N THR A 35 2.10 1.95 -7.25
CA THR A 35 1.44 2.17 -5.96
C THR A 35 0.57 3.42 -6.05
N SER A 36 -0.59 3.41 -5.39
CA SER A 36 -1.54 4.51 -5.44
C SER A 36 -2.33 4.67 -4.14
N CYS A 37 -2.85 5.87 -3.95
CA CYS A 37 -3.79 6.22 -2.89
C CYS A 37 -4.91 7.10 -3.49
N PRO A 38 -5.81 6.51 -4.31
CA PRO A 38 -6.87 7.26 -4.98
C PRO A 38 -8.05 7.57 -4.04
N GLY A 39 -8.16 6.86 -2.91
CA GLY A 39 -9.22 7.06 -1.94
C GLY A 39 -9.17 8.44 -1.29
N ASN A 40 -10.33 9.10 -1.20
CA ASN A 40 -10.44 10.38 -0.49
C ASN A 40 -10.43 10.17 1.03
N VAL A 41 -9.23 10.14 1.63
CA VAL A 41 -9.03 9.97 3.08
C VAL A 41 -9.73 11.06 3.90
N ASN A 42 -9.86 12.28 3.38
CA ASN A 42 -10.52 13.39 4.10
C ASN A 42 -12.00 13.09 4.39
N SER A 43 -12.66 12.28 3.56
CA SER A 43 -14.08 11.93 3.73
C SER A 43 -14.37 10.99 4.90
N VAL A 44 -13.37 10.21 5.33
CA VAL A 44 -13.48 9.22 6.42
C VAL A 44 -12.60 9.59 7.62
N CYS A 45 -12.05 10.80 7.63
CA CYS A 45 -11.10 11.22 8.64
C CYS A 45 -11.79 11.43 10.01
N PRO A 46 -11.33 10.75 11.08
CA PRO A 46 -11.80 11.01 12.43
C PRO A 46 -11.55 12.46 12.86
N SER A 47 -12.41 12.98 13.71
CA SER A 47 -12.38 14.39 14.14
C SER A 47 -11.06 14.81 14.82
N GLU A 48 -10.45 13.89 15.55
CA GLU A 48 -9.19 14.03 16.29
C GLU A 48 -7.97 14.04 15.36
N LEU A 49 -8.12 13.56 14.13
CA LEU A 49 -7.09 13.56 13.09
C LEU A 49 -7.32 14.65 12.03
N ALA A 50 -8.53 15.18 11.96
CA ALA A 50 -8.95 16.11 10.92
C ALA A 50 -8.28 17.48 11.06
N VAL A 51 -7.81 18.00 9.93
CA VAL A 51 -7.45 19.41 9.77
C VAL A 51 -8.58 20.10 9.02
N LYS A 52 -9.13 21.15 9.62
CA LYS A 52 -10.26 21.88 9.05
C LYS A 52 -9.83 23.15 8.33
N GLY A 53 -10.44 23.42 7.19
CA GLY A 53 -10.32 24.67 6.46
C GLY A 53 -11.18 25.79 7.07
N PRO A 54 -11.09 27.02 6.53
CA PRO A 54 -11.87 28.17 7.01
C PRO A 54 -13.39 27.99 6.91
N ASP A 55 -13.84 27.15 5.97
CA ASP A 55 -15.24 26.78 5.73
C ASP A 55 -15.72 25.62 6.63
N GLY A 56 -14.85 25.08 7.48
CA GLY A 56 -15.13 23.95 8.35
C GLY A 56 -14.99 22.57 7.68
N SER A 57 -14.66 22.52 6.38
CA SER A 57 -14.43 21.27 5.65
C SER A 57 -13.12 20.60 6.09
N VAL A 58 -13.03 19.27 6.00
CA VAL A 58 -11.78 18.55 6.27
C VAL A 58 -10.89 18.63 5.04
N ILE A 59 -9.75 19.31 5.17
CA ILE A 59 -8.79 19.55 4.07
C ILE A 59 -7.58 18.62 4.13
N ALA A 60 -7.31 18.01 5.29
CA ALA A 60 -6.28 17.00 5.47
C ALA A 60 -6.60 16.08 6.64
N CYS A 61 -6.02 14.87 6.64
CA CYS A 61 -6.11 13.92 7.74
C CYS A 61 -4.71 13.58 8.26
N LYS A 62 -4.44 13.92 9.53
CA LYS A 62 -3.18 13.59 10.19
C LYS A 62 -3.10 12.08 10.46
N SER A 63 -1.89 11.53 10.44
CA SER A 63 -1.67 10.20 11.01
C SER A 63 -1.87 10.23 12.53
N ALA A 64 -2.19 9.08 13.13
CA ALA A 64 -2.31 8.98 14.58
C ALA A 64 -1.01 9.33 15.31
N CYS A 65 0.15 9.00 14.73
CA CYS A 65 1.43 9.42 15.29
C CYS A 65 1.52 10.95 15.36
N LEU A 66 1.23 11.65 14.26
CA LEU A 66 1.33 13.10 14.19
C LEU A 66 0.31 13.81 15.09
N ALA A 67 -0.91 13.26 15.21
CA ALA A 67 -1.97 13.88 15.99
C ALA A 67 -1.86 13.60 17.50
N LEU A 68 -1.52 12.37 17.88
CA LEU A 68 -1.61 11.88 19.26
C LEU A 68 -0.25 11.74 19.93
N ASN A 69 0.84 11.64 19.14
CA ASN A 69 2.22 11.53 19.60
C ASN A 69 2.45 10.43 20.66
N GLN A 70 1.75 9.30 20.54
CA GLN A 70 1.89 8.18 21.47
C GLN A 70 2.79 7.09 20.88
N PRO A 71 3.64 6.42 21.69
CA PRO A 71 4.61 5.44 21.22
C PRO A 71 4.01 4.32 20.36
N GLN A 72 2.79 3.86 20.67
CA GLN A 72 2.10 2.82 19.92
C GLN A 72 1.64 3.23 18.53
N TYR A 73 1.48 4.53 18.26
CA TYR A 73 1.13 5.04 16.93
C TYR A 73 2.37 5.44 16.12
N CYS A 74 3.44 5.83 16.80
CA CYS A 74 4.70 6.22 16.19
C CYS A 74 5.70 5.05 16.06
N CYS A 75 5.37 3.90 16.63
CA CYS A 75 6.26 2.74 16.72
C CYS A 75 7.63 3.08 17.33
N THR A 76 7.63 3.69 18.52
CA THR A 76 8.85 4.10 19.24
C THR A 76 8.93 3.45 20.61
N GLY A 77 10.13 3.44 21.22
CA GLY A 77 10.36 2.86 22.54
C GLY A 77 9.99 1.37 22.60
N ALA A 78 9.07 1.00 23.48
CA ALA A 78 8.57 -0.38 23.61
C ALA A 78 7.88 -0.90 22.33
N PHE A 79 7.41 0.01 21.46
CA PHE A 79 6.78 -0.28 20.18
C PHE A 79 7.77 -0.18 19.01
N GLY A 80 9.09 -0.16 19.26
CA GLY A 80 10.13 0.03 18.25
C GLY A 80 10.41 -1.17 17.34
N THR A 81 9.53 -2.17 17.29
CA THR A 81 9.67 -3.33 16.40
C THR A 81 8.35 -3.67 15.73
N PRO A 82 8.36 -4.32 14.55
CA PRO A 82 7.13 -4.76 13.89
C PRO A 82 6.27 -5.68 14.75
N ALA A 83 6.90 -6.51 15.60
CA ALA A 83 6.18 -7.42 16.50
C ALA A 83 5.48 -6.68 17.65
N THR A 84 6.04 -5.57 18.10
CA THR A 84 5.49 -4.79 19.22
C THR A 84 4.64 -3.60 18.78
N CYS A 85 4.63 -3.23 17.49
CA CYS A 85 3.76 -2.18 16.94
C CYS A 85 2.81 -2.76 15.88
N PRO A 86 1.68 -3.35 16.29
CA PRO A 86 0.69 -3.87 15.36
C PRO A 86 -0.12 -2.73 14.70
N PRO A 87 -0.83 -3.01 13.59
CA PRO A 87 -1.81 -2.09 13.04
C PRO A 87 -2.84 -1.67 14.10
N THR A 88 -3.27 -0.41 14.01
CA THR A 88 -4.26 0.18 14.93
C THR A 88 -5.54 0.56 14.20
N ASN A 89 -6.59 0.89 14.94
CA ASN A 89 -7.84 1.38 14.34
C ASN A 89 -7.60 2.60 13.43
N TYR A 90 -6.66 3.48 13.79
CA TYR A 90 -6.32 4.63 12.97
C TYR A 90 -5.57 4.25 11.69
N SER A 91 -4.54 3.40 11.77
CA SER A 91 -3.81 3.00 10.56
C SER A 91 -4.72 2.25 9.59
N MET A 92 -5.66 1.45 10.09
CA MET A 92 -6.62 0.73 9.25
C MET A 92 -7.56 1.65 8.46
N ILE A 93 -7.78 2.90 8.87
CA ILE A 93 -8.54 3.87 8.08
C ILE A 93 -7.79 4.19 6.78
N PHE A 94 -6.50 4.54 6.90
CA PHE A 94 -5.63 4.81 5.76
C PHE A 94 -5.48 3.57 4.88
N LYS A 95 -5.31 2.39 5.50
CA LYS A 95 -5.14 1.15 4.74
C LYS A 95 -6.36 0.78 3.90
N LYS A 96 -7.56 1.02 4.41
CA LYS A 96 -8.82 0.76 3.68
C LYS A 96 -8.98 1.69 2.48
N GLN A 97 -8.60 2.96 2.62
CA GLN A 97 -8.69 3.93 1.53
C GLN A 97 -7.57 3.74 0.50
N CYS A 98 -6.39 3.33 0.97
CA CYS A 98 -5.18 3.21 0.17
C CYS A 98 -4.45 1.90 0.49
N PRO A 99 -4.93 0.75 -0.03
CA PRO A 99 -4.37 -0.57 0.27
C PRO A 99 -2.90 -0.73 -0.15
N GLN A 100 -2.49 -0.02 -1.19
CA GLN A 100 -1.11 -0.02 -1.70
C GLN A 100 -0.21 1.02 -1.04
N ALA A 101 -0.74 1.87 -0.15
CA ALA A 101 0.05 2.88 0.54
C ALA A 101 0.42 2.41 1.95
N TYR A 102 1.53 2.92 2.46
CA TYR A 102 1.90 2.76 3.86
C TYR A 102 0.88 3.43 4.76
N SER A 103 0.26 2.66 5.64
CA SER A 103 -0.72 3.17 6.62
C SER A 103 -0.15 3.44 8.01
N TYR A 104 1.00 2.84 8.33
CA TYR A 104 1.80 3.07 9.55
C TYR A 104 3.26 2.63 9.32
N ALA A 105 4.12 2.81 10.32
CA ALA A 105 5.58 2.66 10.17
C ALA A 105 6.06 1.27 9.73
N TYR A 106 5.33 0.18 10.04
CA TYR A 106 5.74 -1.20 9.69
C TYR A 106 4.79 -1.90 8.71
N ASP A 107 4.12 -1.13 7.85
CA ASP A 107 3.19 -1.65 6.82
C ASP A 107 3.91 -2.19 5.55
N ASP A 108 5.08 -2.80 5.70
CA ASP A 108 5.95 -3.17 4.57
C ASP A 108 5.34 -4.25 3.68
N LYS A 109 4.71 -5.27 4.28
CA LYS A 109 4.26 -6.49 3.58
C LYS A 109 3.32 -6.24 2.40
N THR A 110 2.60 -5.13 2.41
CA THR A 110 1.60 -4.80 1.38
C THR A 110 1.82 -3.42 0.75
N SER A 111 2.90 -2.73 1.15
CA SER A 111 3.14 -1.34 0.76
C SER A 111 4.55 -1.08 0.23
N THR A 112 5.46 -2.05 0.30
CA THR A 112 6.79 -1.95 -0.31
C THR A 112 6.73 -2.37 -1.78
N PHE A 113 7.11 -1.46 -2.68
CA PHE A 113 7.21 -1.69 -4.11
C PHE A 113 8.63 -1.39 -4.56
N THR A 114 9.21 -2.29 -5.35
CA THR A 114 10.57 -2.14 -5.89
C THR A 114 10.56 -2.26 -7.40
N CYS A 115 11.48 -1.54 -8.03
CA CYS A 115 11.69 -1.52 -9.48
C CYS A 115 13.15 -1.84 -9.79
N PRO A 116 13.44 -2.48 -10.93
CA PRO A 116 14.82 -2.61 -11.41
C PRO A 116 15.50 -1.24 -11.58
N THR A 117 16.82 -1.22 -11.42
CA THR A 117 17.64 -0.02 -11.65
C THR A 117 17.43 0.50 -13.07
N GLY A 118 17.26 1.82 -13.23
CA GLY A 118 17.03 2.46 -14.52
C GLY A 118 15.55 2.67 -14.89
N ALA A 119 14.61 2.36 -13.98
CA ALA A 119 13.20 2.69 -14.16
C ALA A 119 12.94 4.21 -14.14
N ASN A 120 11.95 4.65 -14.92
CA ASN A 120 11.36 5.98 -14.85
C ASN A 120 10.09 5.96 -13.99
N TYR A 121 9.75 7.08 -13.37
CA TYR A 121 8.58 7.21 -12.51
C TYR A 121 7.67 8.35 -12.97
N LEU A 122 6.36 8.15 -12.87
CA LEU A 122 5.34 9.17 -13.03
C LEU A 122 4.61 9.35 -11.70
N ILE A 123 4.51 10.60 -11.23
CA ILE A 123 3.78 10.95 -10.02
C ILE A 123 2.57 11.78 -10.42
N THR A 124 1.38 11.27 -10.12
CA THR A 124 0.10 11.92 -10.43
C THR A 124 -0.61 12.31 -9.14
N PHE A 125 -1.08 13.56 -9.08
CA PHE A 125 -1.96 14.03 -8.02
C PHE A 125 -3.42 13.88 -8.46
N CYS A 126 -4.25 13.31 -7.59
CA CYS A 126 -5.63 12.94 -7.92
C CYS A 126 -5.70 12.02 -9.17
N PRO A 127 -5.05 10.84 -9.12
CA PRO A 127 -5.06 9.87 -10.21
C PRO A 127 -6.44 9.24 -10.45
#